data_AF-A0A2U9N5F3-F1
#
_entry.id   AF-A0A2U9N5F3-F1
#
_cell.length_a   1.000
_cell.length_b   1.000
_cell.length_c   1.000
_cell.angle_alpha   90.00
_cell.angle_beta   90.00
_cell.angle_gamma   90.00
#
_symmetry.space_group_name_H-M   'P 1'
#
loop_
_entity.id
_entity.type
_entity.pdbx_description
1 polymer ?
#
loop_
_entity_poly.entity_id
_entity_poly.type
_entity_poly.pdbx_seq_one_letter_code
_entity_poly.pdbx_strand_id
1 'polypeptide(L)'
;MTFSAEYFLAGFYGLDWHDKANLEIIIEDKGYNNTLSPKYACDIKSKTEETTRDVTTPLLERYTKKAVERLNNQIEGIRFSAENIYEMQDLCAYETNNNGFSHFCGLFTQQEWEDYEYYNSWVWYNKNMFGSSNSRAKGVGWVEEFKQRLTGSSKFNWETLASQNTTLDTNPTYFPVDQKLYFDFSHDTVITHIFTALGMEQFKTNFTVDGSLRETNFQLSKVVPLPKSGRMV
;
A
#
# COMPACT_ATOMS: atom_id res chain seq x y z
N MET A 1 -12.50 -2.52 2.89
CA MET A 1 -12.54 -1.08 2.57
C MET A 1 -13.88 -0.42 2.89
N THR A 2 -15.02 -1.12 2.74
CA THR A 2 -16.37 -0.53 2.97
C THR A 2 -16.54 0.15 4.33
N PHE A 3 -16.19 -0.52 5.43
CA PHE A 3 -16.29 0.11 6.76
C PHE A 3 -15.46 1.39 6.87
N SER A 4 -14.24 1.44 6.33
CA SER A 4 -13.42 2.66 6.33
C SER A 4 -14.13 3.83 5.65
N ALA A 5 -14.82 3.56 4.53
CA ALA A 5 -15.61 4.56 3.81
C ALA A 5 -16.82 5.03 4.63
N GLU A 6 -17.57 4.10 5.21
CA GLU A 6 -18.74 4.41 6.04
C GLU A 6 -18.36 5.23 7.28
N TYR A 7 -17.28 4.87 7.98
CA TYR A 7 -16.79 5.64 9.13
C TYR A 7 -16.28 7.03 8.73
N PHE A 8 -15.64 7.16 7.56
CA PHE A 8 -15.25 8.48 7.04
C PHE A 8 -16.49 9.33 6.73
N LEU A 9 -17.49 8.77 6.04
CA LEU A 9 -18.72 9.49 5.69
C LEU A 9 -19.51 9.89 6.94
N ALA A 10 -19.60 9.00 7.93
CA ALA A 10 -20.19 9.30 9.23
C ALA A 10 -19.46 10.46 9.93
N GLY A 11 -18.13 10.50 9.85
CA GLY A 11 -17.32 11.60 10.40
C GLY A 11 -17.44 12.91 9.62
N PHE A 12 -17.55 12.85 8.29
CA PHE A 12 -17.59 14.01 7.41
C PHE A 12 -18.98 14.66 7.32
N TYR A 13 -20.03 13.83 7.15
CA TYR A 13 -21.40 14.29 6.93
C TYR A 13 -22.32 14.13 8.15
N GLY A 14 -21.93 13.33 9.15
CA GLY A 14 -22.76 12.95 10.28
C GLY A 14 -23.35 11.55 10.13
N LEU A 15 -24.02 11.04 11.18
CA LEU A 15 -24.62 9.70 11.17
C LEU A 15 -25.75 9.55 10.14
N ASP A 16 -26.32 10.65 9.67
CA ASP A 16 -27.32 10.76 8.60
C ASP A 16 -26.67 10.88 7.20
N TRP A 17 -25.42 10.42 7.02
CA TRP A 17 -24.70 10.54 5.75
C TRP A 17 -25.42 9.87 4.57
N HIS A 18 -26.25 8.86 4.82
CA HIS A 18 -27.05 8.18 3.81
C HIS A 18 -28.02 9.10 3.05
N ASP A 19 -28.44 10.22 3.67
CA ASP A 19 -29.29 11.23 3.02
C ASP A 19 -28.48 12.23 2.18
N LYS A 20 -27.15 12.21 2.30
CA LYS A 20 -26.22 13.22 1.76
C LYS A 20 -25.23 12.68 0.75
N ALA A 21 -24.94 11.37 0.78
CA ALA A 21 -23.97 10.72 -0.07
C ALA A 21 -24.38 9.28 -0.40
N ASN A 22 -24.03 8.84 -1.61
CA ASN A 22 -24.12 7.44 -2.01
C ASN A 22 -22.72 6.82 -1.98
N LEU A 23 -22.62 5.60 -1.45
CA LEU A 23 -21.39 4.81 -1.47
C LEU A 23 -21.44 3.80 -2.62
N GLU A 24 -20.68 4.04 -3.68
CA GLU A 24 -20.52 3.11 -4.79
C GLU A 24 -19.52 2.01 -4.42
N ILE A 25 -19.94 0.75 -4.55
CA ILE A 25 -19.11 -0.42 -4.19
C ILE A 25 -18.60 -1.08 -5.47
N ILE A 26 -17.28 -0.99 -5.68
CA ILE A 26 -16.61 -1.67 -6.80
C ILE A 26 -16.13 -3.05 -6.36
N ILE A 27 -16.51 -4.08 -7.11
CA ILE A 27 -16.22 -5.47 -6.79
C ILE A 27 -14.72 -5.77 -6.93
N GLU A 28 -14.16 -6.44 -5.93
CA GLU A 28 -12.78 -6.90 -5.92
C GLU A 28 -12.73 -8.41 -6.15
N ASP A 29 -13.00 -8.83 -7.38
CA ASP A 29 -12.96 -10.25 -7.77
C ASP A 29 -12.51 -10.43 -9.22
N LYS A 30 -12.14 -11.65 -9.59
CA LYS A 30 -11.74 -12.01 -10.94
C LYS A 30 -12.90 -11.77 -11.92
N GLY A 31 -12.57 -11.16 -13.05
CA GLY A 31 -13.56 -10.80 -14.09
C GLY A 31 -14.21 -9.42 -13.89
N TYR A 32 -13.86 -8.71 -12.81
CA TYR A 32 -14.30 -7.34 -12.58
C TYR A 32 -13.16 -6.35 -12.81
N ASN A 33 -13.47 -5.25 -13.52
CA ASN A 33 -12.57 -4.12 -13.68
C ASN A 33 -12.72 -3.19 -12.47
N ASN A 34 -11.60 -2.88 -11.82
CA ASN A 34 -11.58 -2.08 -10.61
C ASN A 34 -10.27 -1.27 -10.54
N THR A 35 -10.37 0.06 -10.68
CA THR A 35 -9.22 0.98 -10.54
C THR A 35 -8.74 1.10 -9.10
N LEU A 36 -9.61 0.83 -8.12
CA LEU A 36 -9.33 0.79 -6.69
C LEU A 36 -8.85 -0.59 -6.20
N SER A 37 -8.77 -1.60 -7.07
CA SER A 37 -8.05 -2.86 -6.84
C SER A 37 -7.72 -3.54 -8.17
N PRO A 38 -6.67 -3.08 -8.88
CA PRO A 38 -6.36 -3.50 -10.25
C PRO A 38 -5.74 -4.90 -10.34
N LYS A 39 -5.63 -5.62 -9.22
CA LYS A 39 -4.86 -6.88 -9.11
C LYS A 39 -5.33 -7.95 -10.09
N TYR A 40 -6.64 -8.01 -10.36
CA TYR A 40 -7.23 -9.00 -11.28
C TYR A 40 -7.31 -8.52 -12.73
N ALA A 41 -7.16 -7.21 -12.99
CA ALA A 41 -7.16 -6.63 -14.33
C ALA A 41 -5.77 -6.67 -15.00
N CYS A 42 -4.72 -6.99 -14.23
CA CYS A 42 -3.34 -6.99 -14.67
C CYS A 42 -2.72 -8.39 -14.55
N ASP A 43 -3.04 -9.30 -15.49
CA ASP A 43 -2.46 -10.66 -15.58
C ASP A 43 -1.04 -10.61 -16.14
N ILE A 44 -0.13 -9.94 -15.43
CA ILE A 44 1.29 -9.98 -15.77
C ILE A 44 1.89 -11.19 -15.06
N LYS A 45 1.96 -12.31 -15.80
CA LYS A 45 2.75 -13.51 -15.48
C LYS A 45 4.28 -13.26 -15.55
N SER A 46 4.75 -12.05 -15.25
CA SER A 46 6.18 -11.77 -15.31
C SER A 46 6.85 -12.22 -14.02
N LYS A 47 8.04 -12.77 -14.18
CA LYS A 47 8.98 -13.34 -13.19
C LYS A 47 9.42 -12.40 -12.05
N THR A 48 8.66 -11.34 -11.76
CA THR A 48 9.05 -10.25 -10.87
C THR A 48 8.64 -10.46 -9.41
N GLU A 49 7.58 -11.22 -9.13
CA GLU A 49 7.27 -11.57 -7.74
C GLU A 49 8.32 -12.52 -7.13
N GLU A 50 8.85 -13.47 -7.93
CA GLU A 50 10.00 -14.29 -7.53
C GLU A 50 11.25 -13.44 -7.24
N THR A 51 11.50 -12.35 -8.00
CA THR A 51 12.70 -11.53 -7.79
C THR A 51 12.71 -10.75 -6.48
N THR A 52 11.56 -10.47 -5.87
CA THR A 52 11.55 -9.62 -4.65
C THR A 52 12.02 -10.40 -3.43
N ARG A 53 11.70 -11.70 -3.35
CA ARG A 53 12.12 -12.56 -2.23
C ARG A 53 13.61 -12.82 -2.26
N ASP A 54 14.15 -13.20 -3.41
CA ASP A 54 15.59 -13.49 -3.58
C ASP A 54 16.47 -12.26 -3.32
N VAL A 55 15.98 -11.06 -3.67
CA VAL A 55 16.72 -9.80 -3.47
C VAL A 55 16.69 -9.34 -2.01
N THR A 56 15.68 -9.71 -1.23
CA THR A 56 15.48 -9.19 0.14
C THR A 56 15.94 -10.13 1.25
N THR A 57 16.14 -11.43 0.96
CA THR A 57 16.69 -12.39 1.93
C THR A 57 18.02 -11.94 2.56
N PRO A 58 19.03 -11.46 1.81
CA PRO A 58 20.28 -11.01 2.42
C PRO A 58 20.11 -9.84 3.39
N LEU A 59 19.15 -8.95 3.10
CA LEU A 59 18.84 -7.83 3.99
C LEU A 59 18.13 -8.31 5.25
N LEU A 60 17.17 -9.23 5.13
CA LEU A 60 16.47 -9.85 6.26
C LEU A 60 17.46 -10.48 7.24
N GLU A 61 18.35 -11.32 6.73
CA GLU A 61 19.39 -11.96 7.54
C GLU A 61 20.32 -10.92 8.19
N ARG A 62 20.74 -9.90 7.43
CA ARG A 62 21.64 -8.85 7.93
C ARG A 62 21.03 -8.07 9.08
N TYR A 63 19.81 -7.56 8.94
CA TYR A 63 19.24 -6.68 9.97
C TYR A 63 18.82 -7.44 11.22
N THR A 64 18.30 -8.67 11.05
CA THR A 64 17.82 -9.48 12.18
C THR A 64 18.97 -10.13 12.96
N LYS A 65 20.17 -10.27 12.38
CA LYS A 65 21.30 -11.01 12.95
C LYS A 65 21.54 -10.71 14.44
N LYS A 66 21.61 -9.43 14.81
CA LYS A 66 21.88 -9.02 16.21
C LYS A 66 20.74 -9.40 17.16
N ALA A 67 19.48 -9.30 16.71
CA ALA A 67 18.31 -9.70 17.48
C ALA A 67 18.27 -11.23 17.67
N VAL A 68 18.53 -11.99 16.60
CA VAL A 68 18.64 -13.46 16.62
C VAL A 68 19.69 -13.91 17.62
N GLU A 69 20.90 -13.35 17.55
CA GLU A 69 22.00 -13.68 18.47
C GLU A 69 21.64 -13.29 19.92
N ARG A 70 21.05 -12.11 20.15
CA ARG A 70 20.66 -11.64 21.48
C ARG A 70 19.59 -12.54 22.11
N LEU A 71 18.49 -12.79 21.40
CA LEU A 71 17.32 -13.47 21.96
C LEU A 71 17.58 -14.97 22.16
N ASN A 72 18.33 -15.61 21.27
CA ASN A 72 18.75 -17.01 21.45
C ASN A 72 19.70 -17.21 22.63
N ASN A 73 20.43 -16.17 23.06
CA ASN A 73 21.26 -16.23 24.26
C ASN A 73 20.48 -15.97 25.56
N GLN A 74 19.22 -15.58 25.48
CA GLN A 74 18.36 -15.24 26.62
C GLN A 74 17.30 -16.30 26.93
N ILE A 75 17.11 -17.28 26.05
CA ILE A 75 16.04 -18.28 26.13
C ILE A 75 16.63 -19.69 25.91
N GLU A 76 16.18 -20.64 26.71
CA GLU A 76 16.48 -22.07 26.54
C GLU A 76 15.28 -22.81 25.95
N GLY A 77 15.54 -23.84 25.12
CA GLY A 77 14.51 -24.72 24.57
C GLY A 77 13.84 -24.26 23.27
N ILE A 78 14.05 -23.01 22.84
CA ILE A 78 13.57 -22.46 21.56
C ILE A 78 14.75 -21.85 20.81
N ARG A 79 14.74 -21.94 19.47
CA ARG A 79 15.67 -21.19 18.62
C ARG A 79 14.92 -20.33 17.62
N PHE A 80 15.19 -19.03 17.64
CA PHE A 80 14.64 -18.05 16.72
C PHE A 80 15.47 -17.94 15.43
N SER A 81 14.80 -17.89 14.29
CA SER A 81 15.37 -17.51 12.98
C SER A 81 15.17 -16.03 12.67
N ALA A 82 15.71 -15.56 11.54
CA ALA A 82 15.48 -14.21 11.03
C ALA A 82 13.98 -13.94 10.76
N GLU A 83 13.28 -14.92 10.20
CA GLU A 83 11.84 -14.86 9.96
C GLU A 83 11.07 -14.71 11.26
N ASN A 84 11.44 -15.44 12.31
CA ASN A 84 10.77 -15.29 13.61
C ASN A 84 10.95 -13.88 14.19
N ILE A 85 12.14 -13.28 14.03
CA ILE A 85 12.37 -11.89 14.45
C ILE A 85 11.44 -10.94 13.71
N TYR A 86 11.36 -11.06 12.39
CA TYR A 86 10.46 -10.25 11.57
C TYR A 86 9.00 -10.43 11.98
N GLU A 87 8.55 -11.67 12.18
CA GLU A 87 7.17 -11.98 12.61
C GLU A 87 6.86 -11.45 14.02
N MET A 88 7.83 -11.46 14.93
CA MET A 88 7.69 -10.84 16.26
C MET A 88 7.56 -9.32 16.16
N GLN A 89 8.24 -8.69 15.20
CA GLN A 89 8.07 -7.26 14.91
C GLN A 89 6.70 -6.96 14.31
N ASP A 90 6.20 -7.80 13.39
CA ASP A 90 4.83 -7.72 12.86
C ASP A 90 3.80 -7.83 13.99
N LEU A 91 3.97 -8.80 14.90
CA LEU A 91 3.07 -8.98 16.06
C LEU A 91 3.00 -7.73 16.93
N CYS A 92 4.11 -7.04 17.16
CA CYS A 92 4.10 -5.76 17.88
C CYS A 92 3.14 -4.75 17.23
N ALA A 93 3.18 -4.60 15.90
CA ALA A 93 2.31 -3.67 15.18
C ALA A 93 0.83 -4.08 15.24
N TYR A 94 0.53 -5.36 14.99
CA TYR A 94 -0.85 -5.87 15.01
C TYR A 94 -1.47 -5.84 16.41
N GLU A 95 -0.75 -6.32 17.42
CA GLU A 95 -1.23 -6.29 18.80
C GLU A 95 -1.40 -4.85 19.30
N THR A 96 -0.50 -3.93 18.95
CA THR A 96 -0.66 -2.53 19.35
C THR A 96 -1.90 -1.91 18.71
N ASN A 97 -2.20 -2.20 17.44
CA ASN A 97 -3.41 -1.70 16.80
C ASN A 97 -4.69 -2.31 17.37
N ASN A 98 -4.67 -3.59 17.77
CA ASN A 98 -5.84 -4.29 18.29
C ASN A 98 -6.07 -4.06 19.79
N ASN A 99 -5.01 -4.10 20.59
CA ASN A 99 -5.04 -4.11 22.06
C ASN A 99 -4.57 -2.79 22.67
N GLY A 100 -3.99 -1.88 21.88
CA GLY A 100 -3.39 -0.63 22.35
C GLY A 100 -1.94 -0.77 22.84
N PHE A 101 -1.41 -2.00 22.96
CA PHE A 101 -0.01 -2.26 23.32
C PHE A 101 0.43 -3.67 22.88
N SER A 102 1.75 -3.91 22.89
CA SER A 102 2.34 -5.24 22.73
C SER A 102 3.64 -5.38 23.50
N HIS A 103 3.84 -6.53 24.14
CA HIS A 103 5.11 -6.85 24.82
C HIS A 103 6.24 -7.14 23.84
N PHE A 104 5.92 -7.56 22.60
CA PHE A 104 6.93 -7.77 21.56
C PHE A 104 7.64 -6.47 21.20
N CYS A 105 6.96 -5.32 21.34
CA CYS A 105 7.56 -4.02 21.01
C CYS A 105 8.83 -3.71 21.82
N GLY A 106 8.86 -4.12 23.09
CA GLY A 106 9.97 -3.89 24.01
C GLY A 106 11.15 -4.83 23.84
N LEU A 107 11.03 -5.87 22.99
CA LEU A 107 12.12 -6.83 22.75
C LEU A 107 13.19 -6.30 21.80
N PHE A 108 12.87 -5.25 21.04
CA PHE A 108 13.70 -4.71 19.97
C PHE A 108 14.21 -3.31 20.32
N THR A 109 15.45 -3.06 19.92
CA THR A 109 16.10 -1.76 20.06
C THR A 109 15.59 -0.78 19.00
N GLN A 110 15.82 0.52 19.20
CA GLN A 110 15.48 1.53 18.19
C GLN A 110 16.12 1.22 16.82
N GLN A 111 17.39 0.79 16.80
CA GLN A 111 18.07 0.47 15.53
C GLN A 111 17.38 -0.69 14.80
N GLU A 112 16.95 -1.72 15.52
CA GLU A 112 16.24 -2.87 14.92
C GLU A 112 14.88 -2.47 14.36
N TRP A 113 14.22 -1.46 14.94
CA TRP A 113 13.01 -0.87 14.37
C TRP A 113 13.28 -0.02 13.12
N GLU A 114 14.35 0.77 13.13
CA GLU A 114 14.78 1.53 11.95
C GLU A 114 15.15 0.61 10.78
N ASP A 115 15.83 -0.50 11.08
CA ASP A 115 16.20 -1.49 10.04
C ASP A 115 14.97 -2.30 9.56
N TYR A 116 14.01 -2.60 10.43
CA TYR A 116 12.73 -3.21 10.04
C TYR A 116 11.91 -2.30 9.11
N GLU A 117 11.85 -1.00 9.39
CA GLU A 117 11.20 -0.03 8.50
C GLU A 117 11.96 0.10 7.17
N TYR A 118 13.29 0.02 7.17
CA TYR A 118 14.09 -0.03 5.94
C TYR A 118 13.78 -1.27 5.11
N TYR A 119 13.76 -2.44 5.74
CA TYR A 119 13.42 -3.71 5.10
C TYR A 119 12.03 -3.67 4.46
N ASN A 120 11.01 -3.25 5.21
CA ASN A 120 9.66 -3.12 4.69
C ASN A 120 9.55 -2.09 3.57
N SER A 121 10.21 -0.94 3.70
CA SER A 121 10.25 0.08 2.65
C SER A 121 10.89 -0.44 1.37
N TRP A 122 11.98 -1.21 1.46
CA TRP A 122 12.59 -1.86 0.31
C TRP A 122 11.64 -2.82 -0.38
N VAL A 123 11.10 -3.78 0.38
CA VAL A 123 10.20 -4.83 -0.13
C VAL A 123 9.03 -4.16 -0.86
N TRP A 124 8.42 -3.16 -0.22
CA TRP A 124 7.28 -2.46 -0.78
C TRP A 124 7.62 -1.64 -2.02
N TYR A 125 8.75 -0.94 -2.02
CA TYR A 125 9.20 -0.14 -3.15
C TYR A 125 9.41 -1.00 -4.41
N ASN A 126 10.02 -2.17 -4.25
CA ASN A 126 10.31 -3.07 -5.35
C ASN A 126 9.10 -3.89 -5.79
N LYS A 127 8.13 -4.15 -4.90
CA LYS A 127 6.90 -4.89 -5.25
C LYS A 127 5.81 -3.98 -5.82
N ASN A 128 5.63 -2.79 -5.24
CA ASN A 128 4.43 -1.97 -5.43
C ASN A 128 4.69 -0.52 -5.86
N MET A 129 5.96 -0.11 -6.02
CA MET A 129 6.29 1.27 -6.39
C MET A 129 7.26 1.35 -7.58
N PHE A 130 8.12 2.37 -7.65
CA PHE A 130 9.02 2.63 -8.78
C PHE A 130 10.01 1.50 -9.07
N GLY A 131 10.31 0.63 -8.10
CA GLY A 131 11.14 -0.56 -8.34
C GLY A 131 10.38 -1.69 -9.07
N SER A 132 9.05 -1.64 -9.07
CA SER A 132 8.21 -2.63 -9.74
C SER A 132 7.93 -2.25 -11.19
N SER A 133 8.11 -3.21 -12.10
CA SER A 133 7.88 -3.03 -13.53
C SER A 133 6.40 -2.87 -13.92
N ASN A 134 5.47 -3.25 -13.04
CA ASN A 134 4.02 -3.22 -13.31
C ASN A 134 3.24 -2.19 -12.49
N SER A 135 3.87 -1.51 -11.53
CA SER A 135 3.15 -0.58 -10.63
C SER A 135 2.52 0.60 -11.39
N ARG A 136 3.20 1.12 -12.42
CA ARG A 136 2.62 2.15 -13.30
C ARG A 136 1.37 1.64 -14.02
N ALA A 137 1.40 0.42 -14.56
CA ALA A 137 0.27 -0.18 -15.28
C ALA A 137 -0.92 -0.42 -14.35
N LYS A 138 -0.67 -0.83 -13.10
CA LYS A 138 -1.72 -1.01 -12.09
C LYS A 138 -2.36 0.31 -11.66
N GLY A 139 -1.60 1.41 -11.61
CA GLY A 139 -2.12 2.72 -11.19
C GLY A 139 -2.77 3.56 -12.29
N VAL A 140 -2.50 3.29 -13.57
CA VAL A 140 -2.91 4.19 -14.68
C VAL A 140 -4.44 4.31 -14.85
N GLY A 141 -5.20 3.26 -14.50
CA GLY A 141 -6.66 3.29 -14.59
C GLY A 141 -7.27 4.41 -13.74
N TRP A 142 -6.83 4.51 -12.48
CA TRP A 142 -7.26 5.58 -11.58
C TRP A 142 -6.78 6.96 -12.06
N VAL A 143 -5.57 7.06 -12.65
CA VAL A 143 -5.03 8.33 -13.15
C VAL A 143 -5.88 8.89 -14.31
N GLU A 144 -6.37 8.03 -15.20
CA GLU A 144 -7.28 8.47 -16.27
C GLU A 144 -8.65 8.85 -15.72
N GLU A 145 -9.21 8.13 -14.75
CA GLU A 145 -10.44 8.53 -14.04
C GLU A 145 -10.27 9.89 -13.34
N PHE A 146 -9.14 10.11 -12.67
CA PHE A 146 -8.79 11.38 -12.05
C PHE A 146 -8.72 12.50 -13.08
N LYS A 147 -8.10 12.26 -14.24
CA LYS A 147 -8.05 13.21 -15.35
C LYS A 147 -9.43 13.51 -15.93
N GLN A 148 -10.33 12.52 -16.02
CA GLN A 148 -11.72 12.73 -16.45
C GLN A 148 -12.46 13.68 -15.50
N ARG A 149 -12.31 13.48 -14.18
CA ARG A 149 -12.87 14.36 -13.13
C ARG A 149 -12.25 15.76 -13.18
N LEU A 150 -10.93 15.88 -13.34
CA LEU A 150 -10.24 17.18 -13.46
C LEU A 150 -10.69 18.00 -14.69
N THR A 151 -10.99 17.32 -15.79
CA THR A 151 -11.33 17.96 -17.07
C THR A 151 -12.84 18.07 -17.30
N GLY A 152 -13.67 17.53 -16.42
CA GLY A 152 -15.13 17.50 -16.59
C GLY A 152 -15.58 16.68 -17.80
N SER A 153 -14.81 15.68 -18.21
CA SER A 153 -15.04 14.91 -19.44
C SER A 153 -15.01 13.41 -19.17
N SER A 154 -16.13 12.72 -19.36
CA SER A 154 -16.24 11.24 -19.28
C SER A 154 -15.75 10.52 -20.55
N LYS A 155 -15.02 11.20 -21.43
CA LYS A 155 -14.47 10.59 -22.63
C LYS A 155 -13.29 9.67 -22.28
N PHE A 156 -13.36 8.45 -22.79
CA PHE A 156 -12.26 7.50 -22.71
C PHE A 156 -11.16 7.82 -23.71
N ASN A 157 -9.92 7.71 -23.27
CA ASN A 157 -8.80 7.47 -24.17
C ASN A 157 -8.60 5.97 -24.32
N TRP A 158 -8.98 5.43 -25.48
CA TRP A 158 -8.87 4.00 -25.76
C TRP A 158 -7.41 3.51 -25.84
N GLU A 159 -6.44 4.40 -26.01
CA GLU A 159 -5.01 4.06 -26.01
C GLU A 159 -4.46 3.85 -24.58
N THR A 160 -5.12 4.43 -23.57
CA THR A 160 -4.71 4.34 -22.16
C THR A 160 -5.75 3.65 -21.28
N LEU A 161 -6.70 2.93 -21.88
CA LEU A 161 -7.65 2.10 -21.16
C LEU A 161 -6.93 0.96 -20.43
N ALA A 162 -7.22 0.83 -19.14
CA ALA A 162 -6.63 -0.15 -18.23
C ALA A 162 -7.72 -0.81 -17.37
N SER A 163 -7.66 -0.64 -16.05
CA SER A 163 -8.57 -1.28 -15.07
C SER A 163 -9.90 -0.56 -14.87
N GLN A 164 -10.21 0.47 -15.66
CA GLN A 164 -11.48 1.19 -15.64
C GLN A 164 -12.67 0.30 -15.98
N ASN A 165 -13.82 0.57 -15.34
CA ASN A 165 -15.08 -0.05 -15.68
C ASN A 165 -15.89 0.88 -16.59
N THR A 166 -15.75 0.69 -17.90
CA THR A 166 -16.41 1.55 -18.89
C THR A 166 -17.93 1.60 -18.78
N THR A 167 -18.57 0.59 -18.18
CA THR A 167 -20.03 0.60 -17.95
C THR A 167 -20.42 1.55 -16.83
N LEU A 168 -19.63 1.60 -15.75
CA LEU A 168 -19.86 2.52 -14.63
C LEU A 168 -19.44 3.95 -15.02
N ASP A 169 -18.28 4.09 -15.65
CA ASP A 169 -17.63 5.37 -15.90
C ASP A 169 -18.31 6.21 -17.01
N THR A 170 -19.07 5.56 -17.88
CA THR A 170 -19.91 6.26 -18.86
C THR A 170 -21.28 6.67 -18.31
N ASN A 171 -21.65 6.18 -17.12
CA ASN A 171 -22.92 6.51 -16.49
C ASN A 171 -22.73 7.66 -15.47
N PRO A 172 -23.31 8.84 -15.72
CA PRO A 172 -23.14 10.00 -14.83
C PRO A 172 -23.73 9.79 -13.43
N THR A 173 -24.57 8.77 -13.23
CA THR A 173 -25.08 8.37 -11.90
C THR A 173 -23.97 7.79 -11.03
N TYR A 174 -23.09 6.97 -11.62
CA TYR A 174 -22.05 6.23 -10.91
C TYR A 174 -20.67 6.90 -11.02
N PHE A 175 -20.43 7.66 -12.10
CA PHE A 175 -19.19 8.38 -12.33
C PHE A 175 -19.44 9.83 -12.79
N PRO A 176 -19.92 10.70 -11.90
CA PRO A 176 -20.09 12.12 -12.20
C PRO A 176 -18.72 12.81 -12.29
N VAL A 177 -18.52 13.66 -13.31
CA VAL A 177 -17.24 14.38 -13.56
C VAL A 177 -17.31 15.87 -13.19
N ASP A 178 -18.43 16.32 -12.61
CA ASP A 178 -18.71 17.72 -12.27
C ASP A 178 -18.86 17.97 -10.76
N GLN A 179 -18.44 17.01 -9.91
CA GLN A 179 -18.49 17.18 -8.47
C GLN A 179 -17.33 18.02 -7.94
N LYS A 180 -17.55 18.64 -6.78
CA LYS A 180 -16.51 19.42 -6.08
C LYS A 180 -15.60 18.57 -5.21
N LEU A 181 -16.08 17.42 -4.76
CA LEU A 181 -15.38 16.52 -3.85
C LEU A 181 -15.53 15.09 -4.36
N TYR A 182 -14.45 14.33 -4.30
CA TYR A 182 -14.39 12.91 -4.63
C TYR A 182 -13.69 12.19 -3.49
N PHE A 183 -14.25 11.05 -3.05
CA PHE A 183 -13.68 10.24 -1.98
C PHE A 183 -13.56 8.80 -2.46
N ASP A 184 -12.33 8.36 -2.71
CA ASP A 184 -12.02 6.98 -3.09
C ASP A 184 -11.33 6.27 -1.91
N PHE A 185 -11.74 5.04 -1.61
CA PHE A 185 -11.17 4.22 -0.55
C PHE A 185 -10.56 2.95 -1.15
N SER A 186 -9.25 2.79 -0.98
CA SER A 186 -8.50 1.67 -1.58
C SER A 186 -7.44 1.12 -0.64
N HIS A 187 -6.70 0.10 -1.10
CA HIS A 187 -5.62 -0.54 -0.36
C HIS A 187 -4.31 0.24 -0.50
N ASP A 188 -3.43 0.08 0.48
CA ASP A 188 -2.06 0.61 0.50
C ASP A 188 -1.28 0.38 -0.80
N THR A 189 -1.33 -0.84 -1.33
CA THR A 189 -0.69 -1.24 -2.60
C THR A 189 -1.17 -0.38 -3.77
N VAL A 190 -2.46 -0.09 -3.84
CA VAL A 190 -3.07 0.69 -4.93
C VAL A 190 -2.64 2.15 -4.85
N ILE A 191 -2.60 2.73 -3.66
CA ILE A 191 -2.08 4.10 -3.44
C ILE A 191 -0.64 4.20 -3.93
N THR A 192 0.22 3.22 -3.64
CA THR A 192 1.61 3.21 -4.13
C THR A 192 1.72 3.04 -5.65
N HIS A 193 0.83 2.26 -6.27
CA HIS A 193 0.72 2.17 -7.72
C HIS A 193 0.30 3.51 -8.34
N ILE A 194 -0.67 4.21 -7.75
CA ILE A 194 -1.13 5.54 -8.19
C ILE A 194 0.01 6.55 -8.13
N PHE A 195 0.78 6.62 -7.04
CA PHE A 195 1.95 7.51 -6.95
C PHE A 195 2.98 7.25 -8.05
N THR A 196 3.18 5.98 -8.40
CA THR A 196 4.09 5.58 -9.49
C THR A 196 3.51 5.98 -10.86
N ALA A 197 2.21 5.85 -11.06
CA ALA A 197 1.51 6.19 -12.29
C ALA A 197 1.43 7.72 -12.52
N LEU A 198 1.24 8.50 -11.45
CA LEU A 198 1.34 9.96 -11.46
C LEU A 198 2.77 10.47 -11.70
N GLY A 199 3.78 9.60 -11.61
CA GLY A 199 5.18 9.97 -11.82
C GLY A 199 5.73 10.83 -10.68
N MET A 200 5.32 10.57 -9.43
CA MET A 200 5.82 11.28 -8.24
C MET A 200 7.27 10.91 -7.91
N GLU A 201 8.21 11.48 -8.68
CA GLU A 201 9.64 11.13 -8.64
C GLU A 201 10.32 11.43 -7.30
N GLN A 202 9.70 12.23 -6.42
CA GLN A 202 10.21 12.46 -5.07
C GLN A 202 10.34 11.17 -4.25
N PHE A 203 9.63 10.10 -4.61
CA PHE A 203 9.75 8.80 -3.94
C PHE A 203 10.80 7.89 -4.59
N LYS A 204 11.40 8.27 -5.73
CA LYS A 204 12.46 7.48 -6.35
C LYS A 204 13.66 7.42 -5.41
N THR A 205 14.13 6.20 -5.19
CA THR A 205 15.29 5.92 -4.35
C THR A 205 15.98 4.65 -4.80
N ASN A 206 17.23 4.45 -4.38
CA ASN A 206 17.98 3.24 -4.64
C ASN A 206 18.28 2.55 -3.32
N PHE A 207 17.66 1.38 -3.12
CA PHE A 207 17.90 0.57 -1.95
C PHE A 207 19.13 -0.32 -2.16
N THR A 208 19.91 -0.54 -1.09
CA THR A 208 21.12 -1.39 -1.11
C THR A 208 21.19 -2.21 0.16
N VAL A 209 21.75 -3.43 0.10
CA VAL A 209 21.74 -4.38 1.23
C VAL A 209 22.39 -3.76 2.47
N ASP A 210 23.36 -2.87 2.27
CA ASP A 210 24.08 -2.17 3.32
C ASP A 210 23.51 -0.80 3.71
N GLY A 211 22.46 -0.35 3.04
CA GLY A 211 21.89 0.98 3.22
C GLY A 211 21.03 1.13 4.48
N SER A 212 20.51 2.35 4.65
CA SER A 212 19.65 2.73 5.77
C SER A 212 18.56 3.73 5.38
N LEU A 213 17.57 3.95 6.26
CA LEU A 213 16.48 4.90 6.02
C LEU A 213 16.96 6.33 5.72
N ARG A 214 18.12 6.72 6.22
CA ARG A 214 18.71 8.06 6.03
C ARG A 214 19.12 8.33 4.58
N GLU A 215 19.29 7.28 3.80
CA GLU A 215 19.74 7.33 2.41
C GLU A 215 18.58 7.20 1.42
N THR A 216 17.34 7.13 1.93
CA THR A 216 16.14 6.85 1.13
C THR A 216 15.16 7.99 1.09
N ASN A 217 14.51 8.17 -0.05
CA ASN A 217 13.41 9.12 -0.22
C ASN A 217 12.03 8.46 -0.05
N PHE A 218 12.00 7.16 0.29
CA PHE A 218 10.78 6.39 0.48
C PHE A 218 10.81 5.69 1.83
N GLN A 219 9.79 5.96 2.65
CA GLN A 219 9.57 5.30 3.93
C GLN A 219 8.12 4.87 3.96
N LEU A 220 7.88 3.56 4.02
CA LEU A 220 6.55 2.98 3.88
C LEU A 220 5.57 3.57 4.90
N SER A 221 6.02 3.69 6.15
CA SER A 221 5.24 4.25 7.28
C SER A 221 4.82 5.71 7.08
N LYS A 222 5.47 6.46 6.19
CA LYS A 222 5.13 7.86 5.88
C LYS A 222 4.19 7.99 4.68
N VAL A 223 4.02 6.94 3.90
CA VAL A 223 3.28 6.96 2.64
C VAL A 223 1.93 6.27 2.77
N VAL A 224 1.89 5.05 3.32
CA VAL A 224 0.65 4.28 3.50
C VAL A 224 0.52 3.68 4.91
N PRO A 225 0.52 4.50 5.98
CA PRO A 225 0.34 4.01 7.35
C PRO A 225 -1.11 3.59 7.64
N LEU A 226 -1.30 2.49 8.38
CA LEU A 226 -2.60 2.12 8.95
C LEU A 226 -3.03 3.01 10.13
N PRO A 227 -2.19 3.34 11.15
CA PRO A 227 -2.64 4.08 12.33
C PRO A 227 -3.11 5.52 12.06
N LYS A 228 -2.76 6.06 10.88
CA LYS A 228 -3.20 7.39 10.42
C LYS A 228 -4.14 7.32 9.23
N SER A 229 -4.49 6.12 8.77
CA SER A 229 -5.22 5.86 7.52
C SER A 229 -4.65 6.70 6.38
N GLY A 230 -3.50 6.28 5.84
CA GLY A 230 -2.76 6.99 4.78
C GLY A 230 -3.70 7.60 3.74
N ARG A 231 -3.49 8.89 3.45
CA ARG A 231 -4.36 9.67 2.56
C ARG A 231 -3.53 10.44 1.54
N MET A 232 -4.04 10.48 0.32
CA MET A 232 -3.65 11.40 -0.74
C MET A 232 -4.81 12.39 -0.90
N VAL A 233 -4.50 13.70 -0.94
CA VAL A 233 -5.48 14.78 -1.11
C VAL A 233 -5.05 15.62 -2.29
#